data_AF-A0A1W9ZWT5-F1
#
_entry.id   AF-A0A1W9ZWT5-F1
#
_cell.length_a   1.000
_cell.length_b   1.000
_cell.length_c   1.000
_cell.angle_alpha   90.00
_cell.angle_beta   90.00
_cell.angle_gamma   90.00
#
_symmetry.space_group_name_H-M   'P 1'
#
loop_
_entity.id
_entity.type
_entity.pdbx_description
1 polymer ?
#
loop_
_entity_poly.entity_id
_entity_poly.type
_entity_poly.pdbx_seq_one_letter_code
_entity_poly.pdbx_strand_id
1 'polypeptide(L)'
;MSAVTAFPTLSQLVAWPTEHLSHAADHWKAVAGRCYGVANQVWRDALAVDWQGATADAMRTDTRSDMLTASAVADQLHEAAKVARSAASDLYAARSRVRYALEDARAAGFDVVEDLSLDAATVVRHWHSLVGVS
;
A
#
# COMPACT_ATOMS: atom_id res chain seq x y z
N MET A 1 0.14 18.30 21.59
CA MET A 1 -1.32 18.30 21.38
C MET A 1 -1.66 17.04 20.61
N SER A 2 -2.15 16.01 21.32
CA SER A 2 -2.58 14.76 20.69
C SER A 2 -3.90 15.02 19.97
N ALA A 3 -3.89 14.93 18.63
CA ALA A 3 -5.13 14.86 17.89
C ALA A 3 -5.82 13.56 18.31
N VAL A 4 -6.99 13.66 18.95
CA VAL A 4 -7.96 12.58 18.87
C VAL A 4 -8.30 12.51 17.39
N THR A 5 -7.73 11.54 16.68
CA THR A 5 -8.12 11.24 15.30
C THR A 5 -9.58 10.84 15.40
N ALA A 6 -10.47 11.79 15.12
CA ALA A 6 -11.89 11.50 14.95
C ALA A 6 -11.98 10.30 14.01
N PHE A 7 -12.74 9.28 14.42
CA PHE A 7 -12.90 8.09 13.58
C PHE A 7 -13.39 8.54 12.20
N PRO A 8 -12.75 8.11 11.11
CA PRO A 8 -13.19 8.49 9.78
C PRO A 8 -14.65 8.07 9.57
N THR A 9 -15.47 8.97 9.01
CA THR A 9 -16.89 8.67 8.78
C THR A 9 -17.02 7.50 7.79
N LEU A 10 -18.15 6.80 7.80
CA LEU A 10 -18.41 5.68 6.89
C LEU A 10 -18.13 6.06 5.41
N SER A 11 -18.59 7.25 5.01
CA SER A 11 -18.35 7.84 3.68
C SER A 11 -16.85 7.99 3.39
N GLN A 12 -16.05 8.45 4.35
CA GLN A 12 -14.60 8.58 4.23
C GLN A 12 -13.89 7.23 4.19
N LEU A 13 -14.35 6.25 4.97
CA LEU A 13 -13.78 4.90 5.00
C LEU A 13 -13.99 4.16 3.67
N VAL A 14 -15.18 4.34 3.07
CA VAL A 14 -15.52 3.76 1.76
C VAL A 14 -14.84 4.53 0.62
N ALA A 15 -14.65 5.84 0.74
CA ALA A 15 -13.97 6.64 -0.27
C ALA A 15 -12.43 6.62 -0.15
N TRP A 16 -11.85 5.94 0.85
CA TRP A 16 -10.41 6.02 1.11
C TRP A 16 -9.59 5.58 -0.12
N PRO A 17 -8.77 6.47 -0.71
CA PRO A 17 -8.06 6.19 -1.95
C PRO A 17 -6.91 5.21 -1.71
N THR A 18 -6.86 4.13 -2.47
CA THR A 18 -5.76 3.14 -2.42
C THR A 18 -4.76 3.33 -3.56
N GLU A 19 -5.07 4.19 -4.55
CA GLU A 19 -4.24 4.38 -5.74
C GLU A 19 -2.83 4.86 -5.39
N HIS A 20 -2.70 5.67 -4.34
CA HIS A 20 -1.41 6.18 -3.88
C HIS A 20 -0.40 5.08 -3.51
N LEU A 21 -0.86 3.98 -2.88
CA LEU A 21 -0.01 2.85 -2.52
C LEU A 21 0.41 2.04 -3.74
N SER A 22 -0.51 1.85 -4.69
CA SER A 22 -0.21 1.18 -5.96
C SER A 22 0.78 1.99 -6.80
N HIS A 23 0.57 3.31 -6.91
CA HIS A 23 1.47 4.23 -7.59
C HIS A 23 2.86 4.27 -6.93
N ALA A 24 2.93 4.32 -5.59
CA ALA A 24 4.20 4.28 -4.88
C ALA A 24 4.95 2.97 -5.14
N ALA A 25 4.24 1.83 -5.12
CA ALA A 25 4.83 0.53 -5.42
C ALA A 25 5.39 0.46 -6.85
N ASP A 26 4.67 0.97 -7.85
CA ASP A 26 5.12 0.99 -9.24
C ASP A 26 6.33 1.92 -9.42
N HIS A 27 6.32 3.07 -8.74
CA HIS A 27 7.44 3.99 -8.72
C HIS A 27 8.71 3.35 -8.15
N TRP A 28 8.63 2.72 -6.97
CA TRP A 28 9.79 2.07 -6.34
C TRP A 28 10.36 0.93 -7.19
N LYS A 29 9.50 0.16 -7.88
CA LYS A 29 9.95 -0.86 -8.84
C LYS A 29 10.70 -0.24 -10.02
N ALA A 30 10.20 0.86 -10.56
CA ALA A 30 10.84 1.54 -11.67
C ALA A 30 12.22 2.12 -11.27
N VAL A 31 12.31 2.73 -10.09
CA VAL A 31 13.56 3.27 -9.55
C VAL A 31 14.56 2.13 -9.29
N ALA A 32 14.14 1.04 -8.65
CA ALA A 32 14.97 -0.13 -8.39
C ALA A 32 15.60 -0.68 -9.69
N GLY A 33 14.77 -0.88 -10.73
CA GLY A 33 15.24 -1.39 -12.02
C GLY A 33 16.23 -0.45 -12.71
N ARG A 34 16.00 0.88 -12.67
CA ARG A 34 16.94 1.85 -13.25
C ARG A 34 18.26 1.88 -12.50
N CYS A 35 18.23 1.94 -11.16
CA CYS A 35 19.44 2.01 -10.34
C CYS A 35 20.35 0.79 -10.57
N TYR A 36 19.78 -0.42 -10.49
CA TYR A 36 20.53 -1.64 -10.76
C TYR A 36 21.02 -1.70 -12.22
N GLY A 37 20.16 -1.37 -13.18
CA GLY A 37 20.50 -1.42 -14.60
C GLY A 37 21.68 -0.52 -14.97
N VAL A 38 21.70 0.71 -14.46
CA VAL A 38 22.81 1.65 -14.69
C VAL A 38 24.10 1.14 -14.04
N ALA A 39 24.06 0.73 -12.78
CA ALA A 39 25.26 0.26 -12.08
C ALA A 39 25.85 -1.02 -12.70
N ASN A 40 24.98 -1.96 -13.09
CA ASN A 40 25.39 -3.16 -13.80
C ASN A 40 26.00 -2.85 -15.17
N GLN A 41 25.45 -1.87 -15.90
CA GLN A 41 26.00 -1.46 -17.18
C GLN A 41 27.39 -0.84 -17.02
N VAL A 42 27.58 0.06 -16.05
CA VAL A 42 28.89 0.67 -15.75
C VAL A 42 29.93 -0.39 -15.39
N TRP A 43 29.58 -1.36 -14.55
CA TRP A 43 30.48 -2.46 -14.20
C TRP A 43 30.85 -3.33 -15.40
N ARG A 44 29.89 -3.65 -16.27
CA ARG A 44 30.15 -4.40 -17.52
C ARG A 44 31.06 -3.62 -18.47
N ASP A 45 30.84 -2.33 -18.61
CA ASP A 45 31.64 -1.46 -19.46
C ASP A 45 33.08 -1.37 -18.92
N ALA A 46 33.25 -1.24 -17.60
CA ALA A 46 34.55 -1.26 -16.94
C ALA A 46 35.33 -2.58 -17.16
N LEU A 47 34.63 -3.71 -17.31
CA LEU A 47 35.25 -5.00 -17.63
C LEU A 47 35.58 -5.15 -19.12
N ALA A 48 34.86 -4.46 -20.01
CA ALA A 48 35.05 -4.57 -21.45
C ALA A 48 36.23 -3.74 -21.97
N VAL A 49 36.70 -2.75 -21.21
CA VAL A 49 37.87 -1.93 -21.57
C VAL A 49 39.16 -2.73 -21.40
N ASP A 50 39.98 -2.79 -22.46
CA ASP A 50 41.30 -3.44 -22.48
C ASP A 50 42.41 -2.63 -21.76
N TRP A 51 42.01 -1.92 -20.70
CA TRP A 51 42.92 -1.13 -19.88
C TRP A 51 43.43 -1.98 -18.72
N GLN A 52 44.74 -1.97 -18.49
CA GLN A 52 45.42 -2.83 -17.53
C GLN A 52 46.24 -2.00 -16.53
N GLY A 53 46.55 -2.62 -15.39
CA GLY A 53 47.32 -2.02 -14.31
C GLY A 53 46.47 -1.66 -13.10
N ALA A 54 47.15 -1.24 -12.02
CA ALA A 54 46.54 -1.06 -10.70
C ALA A 54 45.32 -0.11 -10.70
N THR A 55 45.34 0.95 -11.51
CA THR A 55 44.20 1.88 -11.61
C THR A 55 42.98 1.24 -12.28
N ALA A 56 43.19 0.37 -13.28
CA ALA A 56 42.10 -0.36 -13.92
C ALA A 56 41.49 -1.39 -12.96
N ASP A 57 42.31 -2.05 -12.14
CA ASP A 57 41.86 -3.00 -11.12
C ASP A 57 41.08 -2.31 -9.99
N ALA A 58 41.53 -1.11 -9.57
CA ALA A 58 40.82 -0.26 -8.63
C ALA A 58 39.44 0.14 -9.19
N MET A 59 39.38 0.67 -10.42
CA MET A 59 38.13 1.03 -11.08
C MET A 59 37.14 -0.16 -11.16
N ARG A 60 37.60 -1.35 -11.52
CA ARG A 60 36.75 -2.56 -11.57
C ARG A 60 36.25 -2.98 -10.20
N THR A 61 37.06 -2.81 -9.16
CA THR A 61 36.68 -3.09 -7.77
C THR A 61 35.63 -2.10 -7.29
N ASP A 62 35.84 -0.81 -7.54
CA ASP A 62 34.92 0.26 -7.13
C ASP A 62 33.56 0.13 -7.84
N THR A 63 33.57 -0.03 -9.18
CA THR A 63 32.32 -0.22 -9.95
C THR A 63 31.56 -1.48 -9.58
N ARG A 64 32.27 -2.55 -9.17
CA ARG A 64 31.64 -3.74 -8.61
C ARG A 64 30.99 -3.46 -7.26
N SER A 65 31.67 -2.71 -6.39
CA SER A 65 31.13 -2.29 -5.10
C SER A 65 29.86 -1.47 -5.29
N ASP A 66 29.89 -0.48 -6.19
CA ASP A 66 28.73 0.34 -6.53
C ASP A 66 27.56 -0.50 -7.06
N MET A 67 27.84 -1.50 -7.91
CA MET A 67 26.82 -2.44 -8.39
C MET A 67 26.18 -3.24 -7.24
N LEU A 68 26.97 -3.69 -6.27
CA LEU A 68 26.44 -4.43 -5.12
C LEU A 68 25.58 -3.53 -4.23
N THR A 69 26.00 -2.29 -4.00
CA THR A 69 25.20 -1.30 -3.26
C THR A 69 23.90 -0.99 -3.98
N ALA A 70 23.93 -0.78 -5.31
CA ALA A 70 22.73 -0.54 -6.10
C ALA A 70 21.77 -1.74 -6.08
N SER A 71 22.30 -2.98 -6.10
CA SER A 71 21.50 -4.20 -5.96
C SER A 71 20.79 -4.24 -4.60
N ALA A 72 21.51 -3.96 -3.50
CA ALA A 72 20.92 -3.97 -2.17
C ALA A 72 19.80 -2.92 -2.00
N VAL A 73 19.98 -1.73 -2.58
CA VAL A 73 18.93 -0.69 -2.61
C VAL A 73 17.74 -1.13 -3.46
N ALA A 74 17.99 -1.74 -4.62
CA ALA A 74 16.93 -2.26 -5.49
C ALA A 74 16.10 -3.33 -4.77
N ASP A 75 16.72 -4.22 -4.00
CA ASP A 75 16.04 -5.23 -3.20
C ASP A 75 15.15 -4.58 -2.13
N GLN A 76 15.65 -3.57 -1.40
CA GLN A 76 14.85 -2.84 -0.41
C GLN A 76 13.64 -2.14 -1.02
N LEU A 77 13.80 -1.51 -2.18
CA LEU A 77 12.71 -0.88 -2.91
C LEU A 77 11.68 -1.90 -3.41
N HIS A 78 12.13 -3.09 -3.80
CA HIS A 78 11.24 -4.17 -4.20
C HIS A 78 10.40 -4.68 -3.03
N GLU A 79 10.99 -4.83 -1.84
CA GLU A 79 10.27 -5.19 -0.62
C GLU A 79 9.28 -4.10 -0.20
N ALA A 80 9.67 -2.83 -0.25
CA ALA A 80 8.76 -1.71 0.00
C ALA A 80 7.55 -1.74 -0.96
N ALA A 81 7.79 -2.02 -2.25
CA ALA A 81 6.72 -2.13 -3.24
C ALA A 81 5.78 -3.31 -2.98
N LYS A 82 6.29 -4.44 -2.50
CA LYS A 82 5.47 -5.58 -2.06
C LYS A 82 4.58 -5.19 -0.89
N VAL A 83 5.15 -4.57 0.14
CA VAL A 83 4.41 -4.11 1.33
C VAL A 83 3.29 -3.15 0.93
N ALA A 84 3.59 -2.15 0.09
CA ALA A 84 2.58 -1.20 -0.37
C ALA A 84 1.44 -1.87 -1.17
N ARG A 85 1.74 -2.84 -2.03
CA ARG A 85 0.69 -3.60 -2.75
C ARG A 85 -0.15 -4.48 -1.84
N SER A 86 0.46 -5.11 -0.83
CA SER A 86 -0.28 -5.85 0.19
C SER A 86 -1.23 -4.92 0.93
N ALA A 87 -0.72 -3.79 1.43
CA ALA A 87 -1.51 -2.81 2.15
C ALA A 87 -2.68 -2.26 1.31
N ALA A 88 -2.46 -1.99 0.02
CA ALA A 88 -3.53 -1.58 -0.89
C ALA A 88 -4.61 -2.65 -1.03
N SER A 89 -4.21 -3.92 -1.14
CA SER A 89 -5.13 -5.05 -1.26
C SER A 89 -5.94 -5.27 0.03
N ASP A 90 -5.28 -5.17 1.19
CA ASP A 90 -5.89 -5.32 2.51
C ASP A 90 -6.92 -4.21 2.76
N LEU A 91 -6.59 -2.96 2.42
CA LEU A 91 -7.51 -1.82 2.49
C LEU A 91 -8.72 -2.01 1.57
N TYR A 92 -8.49 -2.48 0.33
CA TYR A 92 -9.59 -2.77 -0.60
C TYR A 92 -10.53 -3.86 -0.07
N ALA A 93 -9.97 -4.92 0.51
CA ALA A 93 -10.73 -6.00 1.12
C ALA A 93 -11.53 -5.51 2.34
N ALA A 94 -10.91 -4.73 3.22
CA ALA A 94 -11.56 -4.14 4.39
C ALA A 94 -12.73 -3.24 3.98
N ARG A 95 -12.54 -2.35 2.98
CA ARG A 95 -13.62 -1.53 2.43
C ARG A 95 -14.76 -2.36 1.89
N SER A 96 -14.46 -3.44 1.17
CA SER A 96 -15.49 -4.30 0.59
C SER A 96 -16.30 -5.00 1.68
N ARG A 97 -15.66 -5.45 2.77
CA ARG A 97 -16.36 -6.01 3.94
C ARG A 97 -17.29 -5.00 4.60
N VAL A 98 -16.85 -3.76 4.80
CA VAL A 98 -17.68 -2.68 5.37
C VAL A 98 -18.90 -2.40 4.49
N ARG A 99 -18.70 -2.32 3.17
CA ARG A 99 -19.79 -2.13 2.21
C ARG A 99 -20.81 -3.27 2.22
N TYR A 100 -20.37 -4.53 2.23
CA TYR A 100 -21.29 -5.67 2.31
C TYR A 100 -22.05 -5.71 3.64
N ALA A 101 -21.38 -5.41 4.77
CA ALA A 101 -22.06 -5.32 6.07
C ALA A 101 -23.12 -4.21 6.09
N LEU A 102 -22.87 -3.08 5.42
CA LEU A 102 -23.83 -1.99 5.26
C LEU A 102 -25.03 -2.40 4.38
N GLU A 103 -24.77 -3.09 3.26
CA GLU A 103 -25.82 -3.61 2.38
C GLU A 103 -26.70 -4.62 3.11
N ASP A 104 -26.11 -5.51 3.90
CA ASP A 104 -26.82 -6.50 4.72
C ASP A 104 -27.68 -5.84 5.81
N ALA A 105 -27.13 -4.86 6.53
CA ALA A 105 -27.87 -4.09 7.52
C ALA A 105 -29.08 -3.35 6.91
N ARG A 106 -28.90 -2.73 5.73
CA ARG A 106 -29.99 -2.08 5.00
C ARG A 106 -31.04 -3.05 4.50
N ALA A 107 -30.63 -4.23 4.02
CA ALA A 107 -31.56 -5.29 3.62
C ALA A 107 -32.39 -5.81 4.81
N ALA A 108 -31.80 -5.82 6.01
CA ALA A 108 -32.49 -6.11 7.27
C ALA A 108 -33.34 -4.92 7.81
N GLY A 109 -33.37 -3.79 7.10
CA GLY A 109 -34.18 -2.61 7.44
C GLY A 109 -33.55 -1.65 8.43
N PHE A 110 -32.25 -1.79 8.73
CA PHE A 110 -31.51 -0.86 9.57
C PHE A 110 -30.94 0.31 8.76
N ASP A 111 -31.05 1.52 9.30
CA ASP A 111 -30.33 2.68 8.78
C ASP A 111 -29.01 2.86 9.55
N VAL A 112 -27.90 2.80 8.82
CA VAL A 112 -26.55 2.93 9.37
C VAL A 112 -26.07 4.35 9.07
N VAL A 113 -25.89 5.14 10.12
CA VAL A 113 -25.48 6.55 10.03
C VAL A 113 -23.95 6.69 9.92
N GLU A 114 -23.49 7.89 9.55
CA GLU A 114 -22.08 8.18 9.21
C GLU A 114 -21.06 7.85 10.32
N ASP A 115 -21.51 7.78 11.57
CA ASP A 115 -20.70 7.46 12.76
C ASP A 115 -20.63 5.95 13.05
N LEU A 116 -20.99 5.09 12.10
CA LEU A 116 -21.02 3.62 12.26
C LEU A 116 -22.00 3.13 13.36
N SER A 117 -22.82 4.03 13.91
CA SER A 117 -23.90 3.69 14.83
C SER A 117 -25.11 3.20 14.06
N LEU A 118 -25.78 2.19 14.60
CA LEU A 118 -27.12 1.82 14.15
C LEU A 118 -28.10 2.83 14.75
N ASP A 119 -29.00 3.40 13.95
CA ASP A 119 -30.03 4.27 14.51
C ASP A 119 -30.90 3.46 15.50
N ALA A 120 -30.71 3.74 16.80
CA ALA A 120 -31.39 3.06 17.89
C ALA A 120 -32.91 3.21 17.80
N ALA A 121 -33.42 4.27 17.15
CA ALA A 121 -34.86 4.47 16.92
C ALA A 121 -35.45 3.47 15.91
N THR A 122 -34.61 2.88 15.06
CA THR A 122 -34.99 1.82 14.10
C THR A 122 -34.91 0.44 14.76
N VAL A 123 -33.88 0.20 15.59
CA VAL A 123 -33.75 -1.03 16.39
C VAL A 123 -34.95 -1.19 17.35
N VAL A 124 -35.36 -0.13 18.04
CA VAL A 124 -36.50 -0.16 18.98
C VAL A 124 -37.83 -0.36 18.25
N ARG A 125 -38.05 0.25 17.09
CA ARG A 125 -39.26 0.05 16.28
C ARG A 125 -39.37 -1.37 15.71
N HIS A 126 -38.26 -1.93 15.24
CA HIS A 126 -38.24 -3.30 14.73
C HIS A 126 -38.46 -4.32 15.86
N TRP A 127 -37.89 -4.07 17.05
CA TRP A 127 -38.13 -4.89 18.23
C TRP A 127 -39.61 -4.83 18.69
N HIS A 128 -40.22 -3.63 18.71
CA HIS A 128 -41.66 -3.48 18.98
C HIS A 128 -42.53 -4.18 17.92
N SER A 129 -42.15 -4.13 16.64
CA SER A 129 -42.85 -4.81 15.56
C SER A 129 -42.76 -6.34 15.62
N LEU A 130 -41.63 -6.89 16.08
CA LEU A 130 -41.43 -8.33 16.24
C LEU A 130 -42.06 -8.89 17.51
N VAL A 131 -42.15 -8.08 18.57
CA VAL A 131 -42.66 -8.51 19.89
C VAL A 131 -44.13 -8.14 20.09
N GLY A 132 -44.73 -7.40 19.16
CA GLY A 132 -46.19 -7.16 19.13
C GLY A 132 -46.71 -6.36 20.31
N VAL A 133 -45.87 -5.53 20.92
CA VAL A 133 -46.26 -4.63 22.01
C VAL A 133 -46.47 -3.24 21.39
N SER A 134 -47.66 -2.66 21.51
CA SER A 134 -47.95 -1.27 21.14
C SER A 134 -47.52 -0.31 22.23
#